data_AF-A0A954KGA4-F1
#
_entry.id   AF-A0A954KGA4-F1
#
_cell.length_a   1.000
_cell.length_b   1.000
_cell.length_c   1.000
_cell.angle_alpha   90.00
_cell.angle_beta   90.00
_cell.angle_gamma   90.00
#
_symmetry.space_group_name_H-M   'P 1'
#
loop_
_entity.id
_entity.type
_entity.pdbx_description
1 polymer ?
#
loop_
_entity_poly.entity_id
_entity_poly.type
_entity_poly.pdbx_seq_one_letter_code
_entity_poly.pdbx_strand_id
1 'polypeptide(L)'
;DPASVTGMIAGGAQIVCFTTGRGSCFGCKPVPTIKISTNTPMFERMQDDMDINAGRILDGASVEEVGQEIFDKIIAVASGEQTKSEAQGIGDEEFCPWVPGPVL
;
A
#
# COMPACT_ATOMS: atom_id res chain seq x y z
N ASP A 1 3.97 7.92 7.89
CA ASP A 1 3.97 6.95 6.78
C ASP A 1 5.37 6.78 6.19
N PRO A 2 6.06 7.83 5.72
CA PRO A 2 7.30 7.66 4.93
C PRO A 2 8.47 7.10 5.75
N ALA A 3 8.74 7.67 6.93
CA ALA A 3 9.86 7.23 7.77
C ALA A 3 9.70 5.80 8.30
N SER A 4 8.48 5.41 8.70
CA SER A 4 8.19 4.05 9.16
C SER A 4 8.34 3.02 8.05
N VAL A 5 7.81 3.32 6.84
CA VAL A 5 7.92 2.41 5.70
C VAL A 5 9.36 2.31 5.21
N THR A 6 10.08 3.43 5.18
CA THR A 6 11.52 3.45 4.85
C THR A 6 12.32 2.56 5.80
N GLY A 7 12.04 2.60 7.11
CA GLY A 7 12.66 1.70 8.08
C GLY A 7 12.38 0.22 7.80
N MET A 8 11.14 -0.13 7.45
CA MET A 8 10.78 -1.52 7.09
C MET A 8 11.47 -2.00 5.81
N ILE A 9 11.52 -1.15 4.78
CA ILE A 9 12.22 -1.43 3.52
C ILE A 9 13.72 -1.59 3.77
N ALA A 10 14.33 -0.68 4.53
CA ALA A 10 15.74 -0.78 4.90
C ALA A 10 16.04 -2.03 5.75
N GLY A 11 15.06 -2.53 6.50
CA GLY A 11 15.11 -3.79 7.23
C GLY A 11 14.94 -5.04 6.35
N GLY A 12 14.66 -4.89 5.06
CA GLY A 12 14.58 -5.99 4.09
C GLY A 12 13.16 -6.36 3.63
N ALA A 13 12.12 -5.60 4.01
CA ALA A 13 10.78 -5.82 3.46
C ALA A 13 10.79 -5.69 1.92
N GLN A 14 10.16 -6.65 1.23
CA GLN A 14 10.15 -6.72 -0.25
C GLN A 14 8.80 -6.34 -0.87
N ILE A 15 7.73 -6.21 -0.07
CA ILE A 15 6.39 -5.74 -0.47
C ILE A 15 5.80 -4.97 0.71
N VAL A 16 5.14 -3.85 0.44
CA VAL A 16 4.42 -3.06 1.45
C VAL A 16 2.92 -3.22 1.24
N CYS A 17 2.19 -3.69 2.26
CA CYS A 17 0.74 -3.61 2.31
C CYS A 17 0.34 -2.36 3.09
N PHE A 18 -0.17 -1.34 2.40
CA PHE A 18 -0.48 -0.04 2.99
C PHE A 18 -2.00 0.15 3.11
N THR A 19 -2.54 0.10 4.32
CA THR A 19 -3.97 0.34 4.55
C THR A 19 -4.25 1.83 4.67
N THR A 20 -5.33 2.30 4.05
CA THR A 20 -5.75 3.69 4.17
C THR A 20 -7.27 3.83 4.19
N GLY A 21 -7.78 4.66 5.10
CA GLY A 21 -9.18 5.07 5.14
C GLY A 21 -9.42 6.50 4.68
N ARG A 22 -8.34 7.25 4.38
CA ARG A 22 -8.39 8.69 4.08
C ARG A 22 -7.82 9.04 2.70
N GLY A 23 -7.53 8.04 1.87
CA GLY A 23 -7.06 8.28 0.50
C GLY A 23 -5.62 8.77 0.43
N SER A 24 -4.71 8.16 1.22
CA SER A 24 -3.28 8.45 1.05
C SER A 24 -2.81 7.88 -0.29
N CYS A 25 -2.21 8.72 -1.14
CA CYS A 25 -1.65 8.31 -2.42
C CYS A 25 -0.25 7.66 -2.29
N PHE A 26 0.15 7.27 -1.08
CA PHE A 26 1.47 6.72 -0.78
C PHE A 26 1.87 5.58 -1.74
N GLY A 27 3.09 5.66 -2.25
CA GLY A 27 3.79 4.61 -3.01
C GLY A 27 5.27 4.80 -2.75
N CYS A 28 6.07 3.74 -2.61
CA CYS A 28 7.45 3.92 -2.12
C CYS A 28 8.42 3.05 -2.90
N LYS A 29 9.01 3.62 -3.96
CA LYS A 29 10.20 3.01 -4.56
C LYS A 29 11.30 3.06 -3.48
N PRO A 30 11.92 1.93 -3.11
CA PRO A 30 12.30 0.83 -4.00
C PRO A 30 11.43 -0.44 -3.96
N VAL A 31 10.30 -0.46 -3.27
CA VAL A 31 9.50 -1.68 -3.02
C VAL A 31 8.05 -1.48 -3.48
N PRO A 32 7.41 -2.47 -4.15
CA PRO A 32 6.00 -2.34 -4.53
C PRO A 32 5.09 -2.13 -3.31
N THR A 33 4.16 -1.18 -3.44
CA THR A 33 3.19 -0.83 -2.38
C THR A 33 1.77 -1.17 -2.84
N ILE A 34 1.19 -2.20 -2.24
CA ILE A 34 -0.22 -2.58 -2.41
C ILE A 34 -1.07 -1.68 -1.50
N LYS A 35 -1.87 -0.80 -2.10
CA LYS A 35 -2.78 0.09 -1.38
C LYS A 35 -4.13 -0.58 -1.14
N ILE A 36 -4.50 -0.67 0.13
CA ILE A 36 -5.72 -1.34 0.60
C ILE A 36 -6.66 -0.30 1.21
N SER A 37 -7.77 -0.01 0.54
CA SER A 37 -8.77 0.92 1.05
C SER A 37 -9.63 0.28 2.13
N THR A 38 -9.87 0.98 3.24
CA THR A 38 -10.71 0.45 4.34
C THR A 38 -12.20 0.72 4.19
N ASN A 39 -12.64 1.41 3.12
CA ASN A 39 -14.06 1.67 2.85
C ASN A 39 -14.33 1.78 1.34
N THR A 40 -15.44 1.19 0.90
CA THR A 40 -15.86 1.13 -0.51
C THR A 40 -16.08 2.52 -1.14
N PRO A 41 -16.71 3.51 -0.47
CA PRO A 41 -16.90 4.83 -1.10
C PRO A 41 -15.59 5.56 -1.42
N MET A 42 -14.51 5.33 -0.66
CA MET A 42 -13.18 5.87 -0.99
C MET A 42 -12.54 5.08 -2.12
N PHE A 43 -12.62 3.74 -2.09
CA PHE A 43 -12.13 2.90 -3.18
C PHE A 43 -12.69 3.34 -4.54
N GLU A 44 -14.01 3.54 -4.64
CA GLU A 44 -14.67 3.94 -5.88
C GLU A 44 -14.19 5.31 -6.39
N ARG A 45 -13.98 6.27 -5.48
CA ARG A 45 -13.49 7.62 -5.83
C ARG A 45 -12.03 7.66 -6.21
N MET A 46 -11.24 6.70 -5.72
CA MET A 46 -9.79 6.63 -5.91
C MET A 46 -9.39 5.31 -6.56
N GLN A 47 -10.24 4.79 -7.46
CA GLN A 47 -10.05 3.48 -8.05
C GLN A 47 -8.74 3.42 -8.84
N ASP A 48 -8.27 4.52 -9.41
CA ASP A 48 -6.99 4.56 -10.12
C ASP A 48 -5.79 4.44 -9.16
N ASP A 49 -5.98 4.66 -7.86
CA ASP A 49 -4.92 4.66 -6.86
C ASP A 49 -4.95 3.44 -5.91
N MET A 50 -6.12 2.84 -5.66
CA MET A 50 -6.29 1.75 -4.69
C MET A 50 -6.22 0.37 -5.34
N ASP A 51 -5.35 -0.53 -4.86
CA ASP A 51 -5.21 -1.89 -5.40
C ASP A 51 -6.33 -2.84 -4.94
N ILE A 52 -6.78 -2.73 -3.68
CA ILE A 52 -7.75 -3.64 -3.06
C ILE A 52 -8.82 -2.86 -2.29
N ASN A 53 -10.08 -3.31 -2.38
CA ASN A 53 -11.19 -2.82 -1.57
C ASN A 53 -11.49 -3.71 -0.35
N ALA A 54 -10.87 -3.41 0.80
CA ALA A 54 -11.23 -4.08 2.06
C ALA A 54 -12.53 -3.53 2.70
N GLY A 55 -13.09 -2.45 2.16
CA GLY A 55 -14.42 -1.95 2.55
C GLY A 55 -15.54 -2.95 2.32
N ARG A 56 -15.35 -3.92 1.42
CA ARG A 56 -16.26 -5.04 1.18
C ARG A 56 -16.61 -5.84 2.43
N ILE A 57 -15.73 -5.84 3.45
CA ILE A 57 -16.02 -6.47 4.75
C ILE A 57 -17.23 -5.79 5.42
N LEU A 58 -17.34 -4.46 5.31
CA LEU A 58 -18.49 -3.71 5.83
C LEU A 58 -19.76 -3.94 4.99
N ASP A 59 -19.58 -4.33 3.73
CA ASP A 59 -20.66 -4.64 2.79
C ASP A 59 -21.11 -6.12 2.83
N GLY A 60 -20.53 -6.92 3.74
CA GLY A 60 -20.95 -8.30 4.03
C GLY A 60 -20.01 -9.41 3.56
N ALA A 61 -18.85 -9.09 2.96
CA ALA A 61 -17.81 -10.09 2.72
C ALA A 61 -17.16 -10.54 4.05
N SER A 62 -16.69 -11.79 4.11
CA SER A 62 -15.93 -12.26 5.26
C SER A 62 -14.51 -11.68 5.28
N VAL A 63 -13.89 -11.68 6.46
CA VAL A 63 -12.49 -11.28 6.62
C VAL A 63 -11.58 -12.27 5.89
N GLU A 64 -11.95 -13.54 5.88
CA GLU A 64 -11.23 -14.62 5.22
C GLU A 64 -11.18 -14.44 3.70
N GLU A 65 -12.31 -14.08 3.06
CA GLU A 65 -12.37 -13.82 1.62
C GLU A 65 -11.47 -12.64 1.21
N VAL A 66 -11.54 -11.52 1.94
CA VAL A 66 -10.71 -10.34 1.65
C VAL A 66 -9.25 -10.59 2.02
N GLY A 67 -8.99 -11.37 3.07
CA GLY A 67 -7.65 -11.81 3.43
C GLY A 67 -7.01 -12.68 2.33
N GLN A 68 -7.78 -13.58 1.71
CA GLN A 68 -7.32 -14.37 0.58
C GLN A 68 -7.03 -13.48 -0.64
N GLU A 69 -7.88 -12.49 -0.94
CA GLU A 69 -7.63 -11.52 -2.01
C GLU A 69 -6.32 -10.74 -1.80
N ILE A 70 -6.04 -10.31 -0.56
CA ILE A 70 -4.78 -9.64 -0.22
C ILE A 70 -3.59 -10.59 -0.41
N PHE A 71 -3.71 -11.84 0.05
CA PHE A 71 -2.64 -12.82 -0.11
C PHE A 71 -2.34 -13.10 -1.58
N ASP A 72 -3.36 -13.34 -2.39
CA ASP A 72 -3.21 -13.61 -3.82
C ASP A 72 -2.57 -12.41 -4.54
N LYS A 73 -2.95 -11.18 -4.17
CA LYS A 73 -2.33 -9.96 -4.69
C LYS A 73 -0.87 -9.83 -4.30
N ILE A 74 -0.50 -10.16 -3.05
CA ILE A 74 0.91 -10.19 -2.60
C ILE A 74 1.72 -11.14 -3.50
N ILE A 75 1.22 -12.34 -3.77
CA ILE A 75 1.90 -13.31 -4.63
C ILE A 75 2.01 -12.81 -6.08
N ALA A 76 0.95 -12.21 -6.62
CA ALA A 76 0.96 -11.66 -7.97
C ALA A 76 1.99 -10.53 -8.13
N VAL A 77 2.03 -9.61 -7.16
CA VAL A 77 3.00 -8.51 -7.12
C VAL A 77 4.42 -9.02 -6.93
N ALA A 78 4.64 -9.99 -6.04
CA ALA A 78 5.93 -10.67 -5.89
C ALA A 78 6.40 -11.33 -7.21
N SER A 79 5.44 -11.73 -8.05
CA SER A 79 5.68 -12.37 -9.35
C SER A 79 5.82 -11.37 -10.51
N GLY A 80 5.79 -10.06 -10.24
CA GLY A 80 6.03 -9.00 -11.22
C GLY A 80 4.79 -8.24 -11.69
N GLU A 81 3.61 -8.50 -11.10
CA GLU A 81 2.45 -7.62 -11.32
C GLU A 81 2.72 -6.24 -10.70
N GLN A 82 2.54 -5.16 -11.48
CA GLN A 82 2.73 -3.81 -10.96
C GLN A 82 1.55 -3.39 -10.08
N THR A 83 1.85 -2.77 -8.95
CA THR A 83 0.86 -2.02 -8.16
C THR A 83 0.43 -0.77 -8.91
N LYS A 84 -0.73 -0.20 -8.56
CA LYS A 84 -1.21 1.03 -9.19
C LYS A 84 -0.25 2.21 -9.03
N SER A 85 0.44 2.28 -7.89
CA SER A 85 1.46 3.31 -7.66
C SER A 85 2.66 3.15 -8.60
N GLU A 86 3.13 1.92 -8.84
CA GLU A 86 4.22 1.64 -9.77
C GLU A 86 3.83 1.93 -11.21
N ALA A 87 2.63 1.53 -11.64
CA ALA A 87 2.13 1.76 -12.99
C ALA A 87 2.01 3.27 -13.32
N GLN A 88 1.76 4.10 -12.31
CA GLN A 88 1.73 5.56 -12.43
C GLN A 88 3.10 6.22 -12.25
N GLY A 89 4.15 5.46 -11.92
CA GLY A 89 5.49 5.97 -11.67
C GLY A 89 5.64 6.70 -10.33
N ILE A 90 4.68 6.57 -9.41
CA ILE A 90 4.68 7.21 -8.08
C ILE A 90 5.68 6.52 -7.15
N GLY A 91 6.36 7.31 -6.32
CA GLY A 91 7.05 6.81 -5.13
C GLY A 91 8.52 7.14 -4.99
N ASP A 92 9.07 7.99 -5.86
CA ASP A 92 10.45 8.49 -5.74
C ASP A 92 10.65 9.43 -4.53
N GLU A 93 9.57 10.11 -4.09
CA GLU A 93 9.61 11.13 -3.03
C GLU A 93 9.35 10.57 -1.62
N GLU A 94 9.06 9.27 -1.49
CA GLU A 94 8.55 8.67 -0.25
C GLU A 94 9.63 7.91 0.55
N PHE A 95 10.85 7.81 0.01
CA PHE A 95 11.99 7.24 0.74
C PHE A 95 12.61 8.28 1.67
N CYS A 96 12.25 8.21 2.95
CA CYS A 96 12.57 9.20 3.97
C CYS A 96 13.24 8.53 5.18
N PRO A 97 14.58 8.36 5.18
CA PRO A 97 15.29 7.81 6.33
C PRO A 97 15.05 8.64 7.59
N TRP A 98 14.82 7.98 8.72
CA TRP A 98 14.67 8.68 10.00
C TRP A 98 15.99 9.36 10.39
N VAL A 99 15.91 10.62 10.83
CA VAL A 99 17.06 11.39 11.34
C VAL A 99 17.07 11.33 12.86
N PRO A 100 18.05 10.65 13.49
CA PRO A 100 18.19 10.64 14.94
C PRO A 100 18.68 11.98 15.47
N GLY A 101 18.02 12.53 16.49
CA GLY A 101 18.46 13.74 17.20
C GLY A 101 17.92 15.06 16.63
N PRO A 102 18.32 16.20 17.23
CA PRO A 102 17.86 17.52 16.78
C PRO A 102 18.45 17.86 15.40
N VAL A 103 17.59 18.42 14.55
CA VAL A 103 17.98 19.01 13.25
C VAL A 103 18.22 20.50 13.48
N LEU A 104 19.34 21.04 12.97
CA LEU A 104 19.68 22.47 13.04
C LEU A 104 18.83 23.31 12.08
#